data_AF-A0A081KA43-F1
#
_entry.id   AF-A0A081KA43-F1
#
_cell.length_a   1.000
_cell.length_b   1.000
_cell.length_c   1.000
_cell.angle_alpha   90.00
_cell.angle_beta   90.00
_cell.angle_gamma   90.00
#
_symmetry.space_group_name_H-M   'P 1'
#
loop_
_entity.id
_entity.type
_entity.pdbx_description
1 polymer ?
#
loop_
_entity_poly.entity_id
_entity_poly.type
_entity_poly.pdbx_seq_one_letter_code
_entity_poly.pdbx_strand_id
1 'polypeptide(L)'
;MLGGCAGNDRETYSQQSFQKMVDAGFLSPQIRSLDMLPVMMVQLYLETPQIFIQGDGKPLMFHINGKVDADVFGGMVTEKLPVQVTGFTQLKYSTEDQAIYFDQIDFMEARIDLEVALFKTMIVDSFQKALLKELAAMPLISLERTPELAATLEALSRNNEEGDIRFDTRDGSLVVEVVPNKKENNSG
;
A
#
# COMPACT_ATOMS: atom_id res chain seq x y z
N MET A 1 33.53 -29.11 -13.43
CA MET A 1 32.12 -28.65 -13.49
C MET A 1 31.80 -27.97 -12.19
N LEU A 2 31.82 -26.64 -12.16
CA LEU A 2 31.30 -25.82 -11.07
C LEU A 2 30.43 -24.78 -11.76
N GLY A 3 29.20 -25.18 -12.06
CA GLY A 3 28.17 -24.25 -12.52
C GLY A 3 27.80 -23.37 -11.35
N GLY A 4 28.31 -22.14 -11.32
CA GLY A 4 27.82 -21.12 -10.42
C GLY A 4 26.36 -20.87 -10.75
N CYS A 5 25.47 -21.18 -9.80
CA CYS A 5 24.17 -20.54 -9.76
C CYS A 5 24.46 -19.05 -9.58
N ALA A 6 24.45 -18.29 -10.67
CA ALA A 6 24.33 -16.84 -10.59
C ALA A 6 23.09 -16.58 -9.74
N GLY A 7 23.27 -15.93 -8.58
CA GLY A 7 22.16 -15.56 -7.72
C GLY A 7 21.14 -14.80 -8.55
N ASN A 8 19.87 -15.21 -8.48
CA ASN A 8 18.82 -14.40 -9.07
C ASN A 8 18.71 -13.15 -8.20
N ASP A 9 19.25 -12.02 -8.67
CA ASP A 9 19.18 -10.72 -7.98
C ASP A 9 17.79 -10.07 -8.07
N ARG A 10 16.82 -10.80 -8.64
CA ARG A 10 15.45 -10.39 -8.83
C ARG A 10 14.49 -11.58 -8.74
N GLU A 11 13.30 -11.29 -8.24
CA GLU A 11 12.13 -12.16 -8.29
C GLU A 11 11.02 -11.48 -9.10
N THR A 12 10.17 -12.24 -9.76
CA THR A 12 9.09 -11.70 -10.60
C THR A 12 7.76 -12.35 -10.27
N TYR A 13 6.75 -11.52 -10.05
CA TYR A 13 5.40 -11.93 -9.71
C TYR A 13 4.43 -11.45 -10.77
N SER A 14 3.67 -12.40 -11.34
CA SER A 14 2.50 -12.09 -12.15
C SER A 14 1.47 -11.27 -11.36
N GLN A 15 0.57 -10.59 -12.07
CA GLN A 15 -0.61 -9.94 -11.48
C GLN A 15 -1.38 -10.83 -10.49
N GLN A 16 -1.62 -12.10 -10.86
CA GLN A 16 -2.40 -13.02 -10.04
C GLN A 16 -1.62 -13.46 -8.78
N SER A 17 -0.33 -13.77 -8.91
CA SER A 17 0.50 -14.17 -7.77
C SER A 17 0.70 -13.01 -6.80
N PHE A 18 0.90 -11.79 -7.32
CA PHE A 18 1.01 -10.60 -6.49
C PHE A 18 -0.29 -10.31 -5.73
N GLN A 19 -1.46 -10.36 -6.40
CA GLN A 19 -2.73 -10.19 -5.69
C GLN A 19 -2.93 -11.23 -4.59
N LYS A 20 -2.56 -12.50 -4.81
CA LYS A 20 -2.62 -13.54 -3.77
C LYS A 20 -1.75 -13.22 -2.56
N MET A 21 -0.58 -12.60 -2.76
CA MET A 21 0.27 -12.16 -1.64
C MET A 21 -0.38 -11.03 -0.85
N VAL A 22 -1.04 -10.09 -1.54
CA VAL A 22 -1.86 -9.05 -0.88
C VAL A 22 -3.01 -9.68 -0.10
N ASP A 23 -3.73 -10.63 -0.69
CA ASP A 23 -4.85 -11.34 -0.05
C ASP A 23 -4.43 -12.09 1.21
N ALA A 24 -3.24 -12.71 1.21
CA ALA A 24 -2.69 -13.43 2.35
C ALA A 24 -2.09 -12.50 3.43
N GLY A 25 -1.44 -11.42 2.99
CA GLY A 25 -0.70 -10.52 3.87
C GLY A 25 -1.53 -9.43 4.52
N PHE A 26 -2.66 -9.04 3.91
CA PHE A 26 -3.49 -7.94 4.39
C PHE A 26 -4.50 -8.40 5.46
N LEU A 27 -4.50 -7.75 6.62
CA LEU A 27 -5.41 -8.10 7.73
C LEU A 27 -6.79 -7.43 7.57
N SER A 28 -7.56 -7.89 6.59
CA SER A 28 -8.92 -7.37 6.33
C SER A 28 -9.97 -7.88 7.35
N PRO A 29 -10.95 -7.04 7.76
CA PRO A 29 -11.01 -5.60 7.50
C PRO A 29 -10.04 -4.85 8.40
N GLN A 30 -9.37 -3.83 7.86
CA GLN A 30 -8.58 -2.89 8.66
C GLN A 30 -9.49 -1.80 9.19
N ILE A 31 -9.55 -1.68 10.52
CA ILE A 31 -10.33 -0.65 11.19
C ILE A 31 -9.40 0.52 11.53
N ARG A 32 -9.73 1.72 11.08
CA ARG A 32 -8.95 2.94 11.32
C ARG A 32 -9.84 4.09 11.76
N SER A 33 -9.33 4.91 12.67
CA SER A 33 -10.02 6.10 13.15
C SER A 33 -9.35 7.32 12.53
N LEU A 34 -10.11 8.15 11.86
CA LEU A 34 -9.67 9.42 11.29
C LEU A 34 -10.21 10.55 12.14
N ASP A 35 -9.30 11.34 12.70
CA ASP A 35 -9.63 12.60 13.34
C ASP A 35 -9.77 13.67 12.26
N MET A 36 -11.00 14.13 12.01
CA MET A 36 -11.28 15.17 11.01
C MET A 36 -11.69 16.50 11.66
N LEU A 37 -11.29 17.60 11.02
CA LEU A 37 -11.63 18.96 11.43
C LEU A 37 -12.92 19.46 10.76
N PRO A 38 -13.76 20.27 11.44
CA PRO A 38 -13.80 20.49 12.90
C PRO A 38 -14.65 19.42 13.60
N VAL A 39 -14.02 18.62 14.47
CA VAL A 39 -14.65 17.72 15.45
C VAL A 39 -15.58 16.66 14.84
N MET A 40 -15.05 15.90 13.88
CA MET A 40 -15.71 14.71 13.36
C MET A 40 -14.77 13.52 13.49
N MET A 41 -15.20 12.49 14.21
CA MET A 41 -14.48 11.22 14.27
C MET A 41 -15.09 10.29 13.23
N VAL A 42 -14.23 9.79 12.35
CA VAL A 42 -14.64 8.88 11.29
C VAL A 42 -13.96 7.55 11.47
N GLN A 43 -14.73 6.48 11.55
CA GLN A 43 -14.21 5.12 11.57
C GLN A 43 -14.31 4.49 10.18
N LEU A 44 -13.17 4.12 9.64
CA LEU A 44 -13.03 3.41 8.37
C LEU A 44 -12.88 1.91 8.59
N TYR A 45 -13.53 1.15 7.72
CA TYR A 45 -13.47 -0.30 7.65
C TYR A 45 -13.02 -0.66 6.24
N LEU A 46 -11.72 -0.87 6.05
CA LEU A 46 -11.13 -1.09 4.72
C LEU A 46 -10.97 -2.58 4.46
N GLU A 47 -11.49 -3.03 3.31
CA GLU A 47 -11.32 -4.39 2.82
C GLU A 47 -9.94 -4.57 2.16
N THR A 48 -9.62 -5.80 1.77
CA THR A 48 -8.36 -6.10 1.10
C THR A 48 -8.24 -5.33 -0.22
N PRO A 49 -7.14 -4.60 -0.45
CA PRO A 49 -6.94 -3.88 -1.70
C PRO A 49 -6.85 -4.82 -2.89
N GLN A 50 -7.50 -4.44 -4.00
CA GLN A 50 -7.21 -4.98 -5.32
C GLN A 50 -6.11 -4.14 -5.95
N ILE A 51 -5.00 -4.76 -6.34
CA ILE A 51 -3.86 -4.07 -6.95
C ILE A 51 -3.77 -4.46 -8.42
N PHE A 52 -3.42 -3.52 -9.30
CA PHE A 52 -3.33 -3.72 -10.74
C PHE A 52 -2.02 -3.16 -11.29
N ILE A 53 -1.29 -3.99 -12.03
CA ILE A 53 -0.07 -3.61 -12.77
C ILE A 53 -0.49 -2.93 -14.09
N GLN A 54 -0.09 -1.66 -14.26
CA GLN A 54 -0.53 -0.81 -15.38
C GLN A 54 0.38 -0.86 -16.62
N GLY A 55 1.44 -1.65 -16.57
CA GLY A 55 2.53 -1.70 -17.56
C GLY A 55 3.85 -1.20 -16.98
N ASP A 56 4.87 -1.14 -17.83
CA ASP A 56 6.26 -1.06 -17.40
C ASP A 56 6.65 0.31 -16.86
N GLY A 57 7.36 0.31 -15.73
CA GLY A 57 7.82 1.51 -15.01
C GLY A 57 6.69 2.41 -14.49
N LYS A 58 5.44 1.94 -14.51
CA LYS A 58 4.27 2.69 -14.04
C LYS A 58 3.95 2.34 -12.58
N PRO A 59 3.41 3.29 -11.81
CA PRO A 59 2.92 2.96 -10.47
C PRO A 59 1.80 1.92 -10.55
N LEU A 60 1.64 1.18 -9.46
CA LEU A 60 0.54 0.24 -9.29
C LEU A 60 -0.74 1.02 -9.09
N MET A 61 -1.82 0.62 -9.74
CA MET A 61 -3.15 1.11 -9.41
C MET A 61 -3.71 0.27 -8.27
N PHE A 62 -4.35 0.89 -7.29
CA PHE A 62 -5.06 0.18 -6.23
C PHE A 62 -6.51 0.59 -6.20
N HIS A 63 -7.35 -0.35 -5.77
CA HIS A 63 -8.75 -0.14 -5.50
C HIS A 63 -9.10 -0.78 -4.15
N ILE A 64 -9.61 0.02 -3.22
CA ILE A 64 -9.99 -0.42 -1.87
C ILE A 64 -11.47 -0.11 -1.67
N ASN A 65 -12.24 -1.15 -1.36
CA ASN A 65 -13.60 -1.02 -0.89
C ASN A 65 -13.63 -0.95 0.62
N GLY A 66 -14.64 -0.31 1.16
CA GLY A 66 -14.82 -0.28 2.59
C GLY A 66 -16.14 0.33 3.00
N LYS A 67 -16.22 0.60 4.30
CA LYS A 67 -17.32 1.35 4.90
C LYS A 67 -16.79 2.45 5.78
N VAL A 68 -17.57 3.51 5.91
CA VAL A 68 -17.30 4.63 6.79
C VAL A 68 -18.45 4.81 7.77
N ASP A 69 -18.10 5.05 9.02
CA ASP A 69 -19.03 5.39 10.10
C ASP A 69 -18.56 6.72 10.69
N ALA A 70 -19.44 7.70 10.81
CA ALA A 70 -19.09 9.04 11.26
C ALA A 70 -19.93 9.42 12.48
N ASP A 71 -19.26 9.81 13.57
CA ASP A 71 -19.91 10.51 14.67
C ASP A 71 -19.81 12.01 14.41
N VAL A 72 -20.96 12.59 14.05
CA VAL A 72 -21.09 14.00 13.74
C VAL A 72 -21.82 14.67 14.90
N PHE A 73 -21.09 15.46 15.69
CA PHE A 73 -21.60 16.26 16.82
C PHE A 73 -22.31 15.47 17.94
N GLY A 74 -21.79 14.31 18.33
CA GLY A 74 -22.07 13.70 19.65
C GLY A 74 -23.44 13.06 19.82
N GLY A 75 -23.99 12.47 18.76
CA GLY A 75 -25.25 11.72 18.88
C GLY A 75 -25.93 11.28 17.60
N MET A 76 -25.45 11.71 16.42
CA MET A 76 -26.00 11.23 15.14
C MET A 76 -25.03 10.20 14.55
N VAL A 77 -25.25 8.92 14.89
CA VAL A 77 -24.60 7.79 14.23
C VAL A 77 -25.21 7.67 12.85
N THR A 78 -24.43 7.97 11.81
CA THR A 78 -24.85 7.67 10.44
C THR A 78 -24.77 6.16 10.22
N GLU A 79 -25.71 5.56 9.49
CA GLU A 79 -25.53 4.18 9.02
C GLU A 79 -24.18 4.06 8.28
N LYS A 80 -23.53 2.89 8.35
CA LYS A 80 -22.25 2.67 7.68
C LYS A 80 -22.38 2.88 6.17
N LEU A 81 -21.78 3.95 5.65
CA LEU A 81 -21.83 4.32 4.25
C LEU A 81 -20.73 3.59 3.46
N PRO A 82 -20.99 3.14 2.23
CA PRO A 82 -19.94 2.56 1.40
C PRO A 82 -18.89 3.63 1.04
N VAL A 83 -17.62 3.24 1.05
CA VAL A 83 -16.52 4.06 0.56
C VAL A 83 -15.72 3.28 -0.48
N GLN A 84 -15.35 3.98 -1.55
CA GLN A 84 -14.50 3.48 -2.61
C GLN A 84 -13.27 4.37 -2.73
N VAL A 85 -12.08 3.81 -2.56
CA VAL A 85 -10.81 4.52 -2.69
C VAL A 85 -10.05 3.94 -3.87
N THR A 86 -9.62 4.80 -4.79
CA THR A 86 -8.83 4.42 -5.96
C THR A 86 -7.67 5.39 -6.14
N GLY A 87 -6.50 4.85 -6.43
CA GLY A 87 -5.31 5.66 -6.64
C GLY A 87 -4.17 4.87 -7.26
N PHE A 88 -3.03 5.54 -7.32
CA PHE A 88 -1.75 4.99 -7.72
C PHE A 88 -0.80 4.96 -6.54
N THR A 89 0.13 4.01 -6.53
CA THR A 89 1.08 3.83 -5.45
C THR A 89 2.34 3.14 -5.93
N GLN A 90 3.43 3.38 -5.23
CA GLN A 90 4.61 2.54 -5.24
C GLN A 90 4.60 1.64 -3.99
N LEU A 91 5.50 0.67 -3.93
CA LEU A 91 5.67 -0.16 -2.74
C LEU A 91 6.99 0.17 -2.09
N LYS A 92 6.99 0.18 -0.76
CA LYS A 92 8.21 0.20 0.04
C LYS A 92 8.26 -1.01 0.97
N TYR A 93 9.45 -1.55 1.13
CA TYR A 93 9.71 -2.62 2.10
C TYR A 93 10.32 -2.01 3.36
N SER A 94 9.77 -2.37 4.52
CA SER A 94 10.36 -2.07 5.83
C SER A 94 10.91 -3.37 6.42
N THR A 95 12.24 -3.46 6.50
CA THR A 95 12.93 -4.58 7.17
C THR A 95 12.66 -4.56 8.68
N GLU A 96 12.52 -3.37 9.28
CA GLU A 96 12.22 -3.23 10.71
C GLU A 96 10.83 -3.78 11.05
N ASP A 97 9.82 -3.40 10.26
CA ASP A 97 8.44 -3.82 10.50
C ASP A 97 8.10 -5.19 9.91
N GLN A 98 9.02 -5.80 9.16
CA GLN A 98 8.80 -7.04 8.40
C GLN A 98 7.50 -6.95 7.58
N ALA A 99 7.36 -5.85 6.82
CA ALA A 99 6.15 -5.58 6.06
C ALA A 99 6.41 -4.73 4.80
N ILE A 100 5.50 -4.86 3.84
CA ILE A 100 5.44 -4.02 2.64
C ILE A 100 4.28 -3.03 2.80
N TYR A 101 4.54 -1.77 2.49
CA TYR A 101 3.60 -0.67 2.62
C TYR A 101 3.34 -0.02 1.26
N PHE A 102 2.20 0.65 1.17
CA PHE A 102 2.03 1.67 0.14
C PHE A 102 3.01 2.82 0.36
N ASP A 103 3.53 3.36 -0.73
CA ASP A 103 4.41 4.52 -0.76
C ASP A 103 4.03 5.44 -1.92
N GLN A 104 4.29 6.75 -1.79
CA GLN A 104 3.99 7.72 -2.84
C GLN A 104 2.54 7.60 -3.39
N ILE A 105 1.58 7.47 -2.48
CA ILE A 105 0.17 7.33 -2.84
C ILE A 105 -0.32 8.63 -3.51
N ASP A 106 -0.94 8.47 -4.68
CA ASP A 106 -1.64 9.52 -5.41
C ASP A 106 -3.11 9.11 -5.63
N PHE A 107 -4.06 9.88 -5.09
CA PHE A 107 -5.47 9.53 -5.21
C PHE A 107 -6.04 10.00 -6.54
N MET A 108 -6.64 9.07 -7.29
CA MET A 108 -7.48 9.43 -8.42
C MET A 108 -8.86 9.89 -7.93
N GLU A 109 -9.44 9.11 -7.02
CA GLU A 109 -10.79 9.35 -6.53
C GLU A 109 -11.01 8.68 -5.17
N ALA A 110 -11.64 9.41 -4.26
CA ALA A 110 -12.23 8.84 -3.04
C ALA A 110 -13.73 9.14 -3.07
N ARG A 111 -14.54 8.15 -3.43
CA ARG A 111 -16.00 8.28 -3.45
C ARG A 111 -16.55 7.88 -2.09
N ILE A 112 -17.18 8.83 -1.43
CA ILE A 112 -18.00 8.57 -0.25
C ILE A 112 -19.42 8.97 -0.61
N ASP A 113 -20.36 8.03 -0.46
CA ASP A 113 -21.77 8.32 -0.67
C ASP A 113 -22.35 9.07 0.54
N LEU A 114 -21.94 10.33 0.70
CA LEU A 114 -22.46 11.23 1.73
C LEU A 114 -23.71 11.93 1.17
N GLU A 115 -24.87 11.60 1.72
CA GLU A 115 -26.14 12.27 1.37
C GLU A 115 -26.16 13.77 1.75
N VAL A 116 -25.25 14.24 2.62
CA VAL A 116 -25.25 15.62 3.11
C VAL A 116 -24.48 16.56 2.18
N ALA A 117 -25.22 17.31 1.36
CA ALA A 117 -24.71 18.18 0.29
C ALA A 117 -23.82 19.36 0.74
N LEU A 118 -23.88 19.79 2.01
CA LEU A 118 -23.19 21.02 2.46
C LEU A 118 -21.73 20.82 2.89
N PHE A 119 -21.27 19.58 3.05
CA PHE A 119 -19.96 19.28 3.62
C PHE A 119 -18.95 18.68 2.62
N LYS A 120 -19.38 18.40 1.39
CA LYS A 120 -18.63 17.56 0.44
C LYS A 120 -17.23 18.06 0.13
N THR A 121 -17.00 19.37 -0.07
CA THR A 121 -15.68 19.83 -0.53
C THR A 121 -14.65 19.96 0.60
N MET A 122 -15.01 20.57 1.74
CA MET A 122 -14.06 20.78 2.86
C MET A 122 -13.74 19.48 3.63
N ILE A 123 -14.71 18.56 3.71
CA ILE A 123 -14.51 17.25 4.33
C ILE A 123 -13.69 16.34 3.43
N VAL A 124 -13.90 16.35 2.11
CA VAL A 124 -13.17 15.43 1.21
C VAL A 124 -11.66 15.68 1.24
N ASP A 125 -11.20 16.93 1.21
CA ASP A 125 -9.76 17.22 1.29
C ASP A 125 -9.14 16.78 2.63
N SER A 126 -9.85 17.03 3.73
CA SER A 126 -9.41 16.64 5.07
C SER A 126 -9.41 15.13 5.24
N PHE A 127 -10.44 14.46 4.73
CA PHE A 127 -10.58 13.02 4.69
C PHE A 127 -9.47 12.40 3.85
N GLN A 128 -9.20 12.90 2.65
CA GLN A 128 -8.13 12.41 1.78
C GLN A 128 -6.77 12.53 2.45
N LYS A 129 -6.48 13.65 3.12
CA LYS A 129 -5.22 13.81 3.88
C LYS A 129 -5.11 12.83 5.04
N ALA A 130 -6.19 12.65 5.81
CA ALA A 130 -6.21 11.70 6.92
C ALA A 130 -6.08 10.26 6.41
N LEU A 131 -6.82 9.90 5.36
CA LEU A 131 -6.75 8.61 4.69
C LEU A 131 -5.36 8.35 4.11
N LEU A 132 -4.72 9.33 3.47
CA LEU A 132 -3.36 9.21 2.95
C LEU A 132 -2.40 8.76 4.05
N LYS A 133 -2.45 9.44 5.20
CA LYS A 133 -1.61 9.15 6.36
C LYS A 133 -1.86 7.72 6.87
N GLU A 134 -3.13 7.33 7.02
CA GLU A 134 -3.47 5.99 7.50
C GLU A 134 -3.07 4.89 6.52
N LEU A 135 -3.30 5.08 5.21
CA LEU A 135 -2.91 4.10 4.19
C LEU A 135 -1.38 3.95 4.11
N ALA A 136 -0.63 5.04 4.24
CA ALA A 136 0.84 5.01 4.21
C ALA A 136 1.47 4.36 5.46
N ALA A 137 0.75 4.34 6.59
CA ALA A 137 1.16 3.70 7.84
C ALA A 137 0.64 2.26 7.99
N MET A 138 -0.25 1.82 7.11
CA MET A 138 -0.88 0.50 7.16
C MET A 138 -0.09 -0.52 6.34
N PRO A 139 0.29 -1.67 6.92
CA PRO A 139 0.97 -2.72 6.17
C PRO A 139 0.03 -3.29 5.11
N LEU A 140 0.46 -3.27 3.84
CA LEU A 140 -0.23 -3.91 2.74
C LEU A 140 -0.02 -5.43 2.79
N ILE A 141 1.23 -5.85 3.03
CA ILE A 141 1.60 -7.26 3.17
C ILE A 141 2.45 -7.41 4.42
N SER A 142 1.95 -8.17 5.40
CA SER A 142 2.75 -8.63 6.53
C SER A 142 3.58 -9.85 6.14
N LEU A 143 4.89 -9.82 6.36
CA LEU A 143 5.79 -10.93 6.04
C LEU A 143 5.61 -12.12 6.98
N GLU A 144 5.14 -11.88 8.22
CA GLU A 144 4.76 -12.95 9.15
C GLU A 144 3.67 -13.87 8.56
N ARG A 145 2.81 -13.31 7.68
CA ARG A 145 1.74 -14.06 7.00
C ARG A 145 2.12 -14.57 5.61
N THR A 146 3.26 -14.15 5.10
CA THR A 146 3.74 -14.51 3.76
C THR A 146 5.18 -15.04 3.85
N PRO A 147 5.40 -16.21 4.50
CA PRO A 147 6.74 -16.71 4.80
C PRO A 147 7.58 -16.99 3.55
N GLU A 148 6.95 -17.36 2.43
CA GLU A 148 7.65 -17.54 1.15
C GLU A 148 8.22 -16.21 0.64
N LEU A 149 7.43 -15.13 0.68
CA LEU A 149 7.89 -13.79 0.31
C LEU A 149 8.96 -13.29 1.29
N ALA A 150 8.79 -13.54 2.59
CA ALA A 150 9.77 -13.20 3.62
C ALA A 150 11.13 -13.85 3.32
N ALA A 151 11.13 -15.15 3.02
CA ALA A 151 12.34 -15.89 2.67
C ALA A 151 12.98 -15.37 1.38
N THR A 152 12.19 -15.01 0.36
CA THR A 152 12.70 -14.39 -0.86
C THR A 152 13.37 -13.05 -0.58
N LEU A 153 12.71 -12.16 0.17
CA LEU A 153 13.26 -10.84 0.50
C LEU A 153 14.53 -10.94 1.35
N GLU A 154 14.56 -11.90 2.28
CA GLU A 154 15.74 -12.18 3.08
C GLU A 154 16.90 -12.70 2.21
N ALA A 155 16.63 -13.63 1.29
CA ALA A 155 17.64 -14.15 0.37
C ALA A 155 18.22 -13.06 -0.54
N LEU A 156 17.36 -12.19 -1.08
CA LEU A 156 17.78 -11.03 -1.88
C LEU A 156 18.67 -10.07 -1.07
N SER A 157 18.25 -9.75 0.16
CA SER A 157 18.99 -8.84 1.05
C SER A 157 20.35 -9.39 1.47
N ARG A 158 20.44 -10.68 1.82
CA ARG A 158 21.70 -11.33 2.24
C ARG A 158 22.76 -11.35 1.14
N ASN A 159 22.33 -11.44 -0.12
CA ASN A 159 23.25 -11.46 -1.26
C ASN A 159 23.81 -10.07 -1.59
N ASN A 160 23.30 -9.00 -0.95
CA ASN A 160 23.59 -7.60 -1.30
C ASN A 160 23.63 -6.72 -0.03
N GLU A 161 24.70 -6.84 0.75
CA GLU A 161 24.88 -6.18 2.07
C GLU A 161 24.73 -4.63 2.07
N GLU A 162 24.74 -3.99 0.90
CA GLU A 162 24.60 -2.54 0.73
C GLU A 162 23.50 -2.15 -0.27
N GLY A 163 22.48 -2.98 -0.47
CA GLY A 163 21.40 -2.73 -1.43
C GLY A 163 20.02 -2.58 -0.79
N ASP A 164 19.18 -1.73 -1.40
CA ASP A 164 17.78 -1.56 -0.99
C ASP A 164 16.87 -2.42 -1.89
N ILE A 165 15.86 -3.06 -1.28
CA ILE A 165 14.82 -3.76 -2.05
C ILE A 165 13.94 -2.73 -2.76
N ARG A 166 13.84 -2.86 -4.08
CA ARG A 166 12.96 -2.04 -4.91
C ARG A 166 11.90 -2.91 -5.56
N PHE A 167 10.72 -2.32 -5.69
CA PHE A 167 9.60 -2.83 -6.46
C PHE A 167 9.50 -2.04 -7.76
N ASP A 168 9.40 -2.73 -8.89
CA ASP A 168 9.23 -2.14 -10.22
C ASP A 168 8.21 -2.95 -11.01
N THR A 169 7.68 -2.39 -12.09
CA THR A 169 6.81 -3.12 -13.01
C THR A 169 7.50 -3.32 -14.35
N ARG A 170 7.58 -4.56 -14.83
CA ARG A 170 8.19 -4.92 -16.11
C ARG A 170 7.45 -6.08 -16.76
N ASP A 171 7.22 -6.00 -18.05
CA ASP A 171 6.50 -6.98 -18.85
C ASP A 171 5.16 -7.41 -18.21
N GLY A 172 4.43 -6.45 -17.62
CA GLY A 172 3.16 -6.72 -16.95
C GLY A 172 3.26 -7.51 -15.63
N SER A 173 4.45 -7.58 -15.04
CA SER A 173 4.74 -8.26 -13.77
C SER A 173 5.36 -7.31 -12.75
N LEU A 174 5.20 -7.63 -11.46
CA LEU A 174 5.92 -6.97 -10.37
C LEU A 174 7.30 -7.61 -10.26
N VAL A 175 8.34 -6.81 -10.43
CA VAL A 175 9.73 -7.23 -10.24
C VAL A 175 10.19 -6.70 -8.88
N VAL A 176 10.75 -7.60 -8.08
CA VAL A 176 11.39 -7.29 -6.80
C VAL A 176 12.88 -7.50 -7.00
N GLU A 177 13.68 -6.46 -6.86
CA GLU A 177 15.12 -6.52 -7.11
C GLU A 177 15.89 -5.73 -6.07
N VAL A 178 17.17 -6.05 -5.90
CA VAL A 178 18.06 -5.24 -5.06
C VAL A 178 18.74 -4.17 -5.88
N VAL A 179 18.68 -2.92 -5.42
CA VAL A 179 19.38 -1.80 -6.05
C VAL A 179 20.53 -1.36 -5.13
N PRO A 180 21.78 -1.30 -5.61
CA PRO A 180 22.90 -0.85 -4.81
C PRO A 180 22.69 0.57 -4.28
N ASN A 181 22.95 0.81 -2.99
CA ASN A 181 22.93 2.14 -2.42
C ASN A 181 24.15 2.92 -2.94
N LYS A 182 24.02 3.62 -4.07
CA LYS A 182 25.05 4.54 -4.52
C LYS A 182 25.13 5.69 -3.50
N LYS A 183 26.09 5.61 -2.58
CA LYS A 183 26.60 6.81 -1.90
C LYS A 183 27.01 7.80 -3.00
N GLU A 184 26.29 8.91 -3.10
CA GLU A 184 26.72 10.07 -3.89
C GLU A 184 28.06 10.55 -3.32
N ASN A 185 29.17 10.09 -3.91
CA ASN A 185 30.44 10.79 -3.79
C ASN A 185 30.32 12.07 -4.62
N ASN A 186 29.71 13.11 -4.04
CA ASN A 186 29.91 14.47 -4.50
C ASN A 186 31.35 14.88 -4.13
N SER A 187 32.27 14.53 -5.02
CA SER A 187 33.57 15.19 -5.14
C SER A 187 33.39 16.35 -6.11
N GLY A 188 33.18 17.55 -5.57
CA GLY A 188 33.15 18.82 -6.30
C GLY A 188 33.63 19.93 -5.40
#